data_AF-A0A934CJW9-F1
#
_entry.id   AF-A0A934CJW9-F1
#
_cell.length_a   1.000
_cell.length_b   1.000
_cell.length_c   1.000
_cell.angle_alpha   90.00
_cell.angle_beta   90.00
_cell.angle_gamma   90.00
#
_symmetry.space_group_name_H-M   'P 1'
#
loop_
_entity.id
_entity.type
_entity.pdbx_description
1 polymer ?
#
loop_
_entity_poly.entity_id
_entity_poly.type
_entity_poly.pdbx_seq_one_letter_code
_entity_poly.pdbx_strand_id
1 'polypeptide(L)' 'MDNPDRYVGHIVSLERNLFQRLTAQAGRAGFIPDNRFLVAAANRRLHKLVCYNADLRVTVSITDVALV' A
#
# COMPACT_ATOMS: atom_id res chain seq x y z
N MET A 1 1.84 -19.40 -1.83
CA MET A 1 1.19 -18.16 -1.35
C MET A 1 2.19 -17.45 -0.47
N ASP A 2 2.53 -16.20 -0.77
CA ASP A 2 3.47 -15.42 0.05
C ASP A 2 2.89 -15.14 1.45
N ASN A 3 3.76 -15.18 2.46
CA ASN A 3 3.41 -14.83 3.84
C ASN A 3 3.30 -13.30 3.98
N PRO A 4 2.11 -12.73 4.24
CA PRO A 4 1.94 -11.28 4.30
C PRO A 4 2.69 -10.62 5.46
N ASP A 5 3.06 -11.37 6.51
CA ASP A 5 3.84 -10.79 7.62
C ASP A 5 5.25 -10.38 7.23
N ARG A 6 5.82 -10.99 6.18
CA ARG A 6 7.15 -10.64 5.67
C ARG A 6 7.23 -9.18 5.25
N TYR A 7 6.10 -8.56 4.93
CA TYR A 7 6.03 -7.17 4.50
C TYR A 7 5.97 -6.21 5.68
N VAL A 8 5.56 -6.64 6.87
CA VAL A 8 5.39 -5.74 8.03
C VAL A 8 6.72 -5.10 8.42
N GLY A 9 6.73 -3.79 8.58
CA GLY A 9 7.94 -3.00 8.86
C GLY A 9 8.74 -2.61 7.61
N HIS A 10 8.34 -3.08 6.42
CA HIS A 10 9.00 -2.72 5.16
C HIS A 10 8.23 -1.65 4.39
N ILE A 11 8.97 -0.94 3.54
CA ILE A 11 8.40 -0.03 2.55
C ILE A 11 8.05 -0.83 1.31
N VAL A 12 6.84 -0.63 0.81
CA VAL A 12 6.36 -1.20 -0.45
C VAL A 12 5.95 -0.11 -1.41
N SER A 13 6.05 -0.41 -2.69
CA SER A 13 5.41 0.36 -3.76
C SER A 13 4.14 -0.36 -4.20
N LEU A 14 3.11 0.40 -4.56
CA LEU A 14 1.89 -0.15 -5.14
C LEU A 14 2.06 -0.31 -6.63
N GLU A 15 1.39 -1.30 -7.23
CA GLU A 15 1.31 -1.40 -8.68
C GLU A 15 0.76 -0.11 -9.29
N ARG A 16 1.28 0.24 -10.48
CA ARG A 16 1.01 1.51 -11.16
C ARG A 16 -0.48 1.82 -11.29
N ASN A 17 -1.28 0.82 -11.68
CA ASN A 17 -2.72 0.99 -11.88
C ASN A 17 -3.45 1.27 -10.56
N LEU A 18 -3.08 0.57 -9.48
CA LEU A 18 -3.65 0.78 -8.15
C LEU A 18 -3.24 2.16 -7.61
N PHE A 19 -1.97 2.51 -7.74
CA PHE A 19 -1.45 3.81 -7.32
C PHE A 19 -2.13 4.97 -8.05
N GLN A 20 -2.32 4.87 -9.37
CA GLN A 20 -3.03 5.88 -10.17
C GLN A 20 -4.48 6.07 -9.75
N ARG A 21 -5.18 4.98 -9.39
CA ARG A 21 -6.56 5.08 -8.87
C ARG A 21 -6.60 5.79 -7.51
N LEU A 22 -5.65 5.46 -6.63
CA LEU A 22 -5.51 6.11 -5.32
C LEU A 22 -5.16 7.60 -5.46
N THR A 23 -4.24 7.96 -6.35
CA THR A 23 -3.84 9.35 -6.58
C THR A 23 -4.92 10.15 -7.31
N ALA A 24 -5.71 9.54 -8.19
CA ALA A 24 -6.86 10.21 -8.79
C ALA A 24 -7.93 10.58 -7.75
N GLN A 25 -8.08 9.75 -6.71
CA GLN A 25 -8.97 10.03 -5.58
C GLN A 25 -8.37 11.06 -4.62
N ALA A 26 -7.09 10.95 -4.28
CA ALA A 26 -6.38 11.83 -3.35
C ALA A 26 -6.03 13.21 -3.95
N GLY A 27 -5.80 13.30 -5.27
CA GLY A 27 -5.48 14.53 -5.97
C GLY A 27 -6.63 15.55 -5.95
N ARG A 28 -7.87 15.08 -5.75
CA ARG A 28 -9.02 15.97 -5.47
C ARG A 28 -8.89 16.73 -4.13
N ALA A 29 -8.07 16.21 -3.21
CA ALA A 29 -7.77 16.84 -1.92
C ALA A 29 -6.45 17.64 -1.94
N GLY A 30 -5.80 17.83 -3.10
CA GLY A 30 -4.58 18.63 -3.24
C GLY A 30 -3.29 17.94 -2.77
N PHE A 31 -3.33 16.62 -2.52
CA PHE A 31 -2.19 15.84 -2.07
C PHE A 31 -1.67 14.90 -3.16
N ILE A 32 -0.36 14.92 -3.41
CA ILE A 32 0.33 14.01 -4.34
C ILE A 32 1.20 13.06 -3.49
N PRO A 33 0.74 11.82 -3.22
CA PRO A 33 1.57 10.86 -2.49
C PRO A 33 2.78 10.43 -3.31
N ASP A 34 3.87 10.08 -2.62
CA ASP A 34 4.93 9.23 -3.18
C ASP A 34 4.44 7.77 -3.21
N ASN A 35 4.88 6.98 -4.20
CA ASN A 35 4.51 5.56 -4.27
C ASN A 35 5.38 4.69 -3.34
N ARG A 36 5.44 5.07 -2.06
CA ARG A 36 6.19 4.40 -1.01
C ARG A 36 5.36 4.36 0.25
N PHE A 37 4.95 3.17 0.64
CA PHE A 37 4.06 2.97 1.76
C PHE A 37 4.71 2.05 2.79
N LEU A 38 4.73 2.46 4.06
CA LEU A 38 5.15 1.61 5.17
C LEU A 38 4.04 0.62 5.49
N VAL A 39 4.35 -0.67 5.49
CA VAL A 39 3.40 -1.72 5.91
C VAL A 39 3.39 -1.81 7.44
N ALA A 40 2.30 -1.40 8.06
CA ALA A 40 2.15 -1.41 9.51
C ALA A 40 1.49 -2.69 10.04
N ALA A 41 0.67 -3.35 9.23
CA ALA A 41 -0.01 -4.58 9.63
C ALA A 41 -0.34 -5.46 8.43
N ALA A 42 -0.47 -6.75 8.70
CA ALA A 42 -0.88 -7.77 7.74
C ALA A 42 -2.14 -8.48 8.25
N ASN A 43 -3.12 -8.67 7.37
CA ASN A 43 -4.24 -9.58 7.61
C ASN A 43 -3.99 -10.89 6.85
N ARG A 44 -3.54 -11.90 7.58
CA ARG A 44 -3.26 -13.24 7.04
C ARG A 44 -4.47 -13.88 6.38
N ARG A 45 -5.64 -13.78 7.01
CA ARG A 45 -6.88 -14.42 6.52
C ARG A 45 -7.35 -13.84 5.20
N LEU A 46 -7.11 -12.54 4.98
CA LEU A 46 -7.54 -11.83 3.78
C LEU A 46 -6.41 -11.61 2.76
N HIS A 47 -5.17 -12.00 3.07
CA HIS A 47 -3.99 -11.70 2.25
C HIS A 47 -3.86 -10.21 1.90
N LYS A 48 -4.17 -9.35 2.88
CA LYS A 48 -4.11 -7.89 2.74
C LYS A 48 -3.06 -7.27 3.64
N LEU A 49 -2.51 -6.16 3.18
CA LEU A 49 -1.58 -5.31 3.91
C LEU A 49 -2.27 -3.99 4.24
N VAL A 50 -1.98 -3.45 5.42
CA VAL A 50 -2.33 -2.08 5.80
C VAL A 50 -1.07 -1.24 5.67
N CYS A 51 -1.10 -0.30 4.74
CA CYS A 51 0.06 0.52 4.40
C CYS A 51 -0.23 2.01 4.64
N TYR A 52 0.81 2.76 5.00
CA TYR A 52 0.73 4.19 5.31
C TYR A 52 1.70 5.00 4.46
N ASN A 53 1.24 6.14 3.95
CA ASN A 53 2.07 7.19 3.35
C ASN A 53 1.53 8.55 3.79
N ALA A 54 2.32 9.32 4.54
CA ALA A 54 1.87 10.56 5.18
C ALA A 54 0.51 10.33 5.90
N ASP A 55 -0.53 11.04 5.49
CA ASP A 55 -1.88 10.95 6.07
C ASP A 55 -2.78 9.90 5.38
N LEU A 56 -2.26 9.16 4.40
CA LEU A 56 -3.00 8.12 3.69
C LEU A 56 -2.80 6.76 4.35
N ARG A 57 -3.92 6.14 4.73
CA ARG A 57 -4.01 4.73 5.08
C ARG A 57 -4.68 3.97 3.93
N VAL A 58 -3.99 2.97 3.39
CA VAL A 58 -4.51 2.11 2.33
C VAL A 58 -4.50 0.65 2.76
N THR A 59 -5.48 -0.12 2.28
CA THR A 59 -5.51 -1.58 2.46
C THR A 59 -5.44 -2.23 1.09
N VAL A 60 -4.39 -3.01 0.84
CA VAL A 60 -4.05 -3.54 -0.49
C VAL A 60 -3.78 -5.03 -0.46
N SER A 61 -3.93 -5.72 -1.58
CA SER A 61 -3.54 -7.14 -1.69
C SER A 61 -2.02 -7.26 -1.70
N ILE A 62 -1.49 -8.39 -1.21
CA ILE A 62 -0.07 -8.74 -1.39
C ILE A 62 0.35 -8.80 -2.87
N THR A 63 -0.59 -9.06 -3.77
CA THR A 63 -0.34 -9.15 -5.22
C THR A 63 -0.18 -7.79 -5.87
N ASP A 64 -0.61 -6.73 -5.19
CA ASP A 64 -0.64 -5.38 -5.75
C ASP A 64 0.54 -4.54 -5.24
N VAL A 65 1.53 -5.18 -4.60
CA VAL A 65 2.67 -4.52 -3.97
C VAL A 65 4.00 -5.15 -4.36
N ALA A 66 5.05 -4.33 -4.41
CA ALA A 66 6.43 -4.76 -4.54
C ALA A 66 7.28 -4.17 -3.41
N LEU A 67 8.14 -4.98 -2.81
CA LEU A 67 9.15 -4.51 -1.87
C LEU A 67 10.10 -3.52 -2.59
N VAL A 68 10.41 -2.41 -1.91
CA VAL A 68 11.36 -1.40 -2.37
C VAL A 68 12.76 -1.72 -1.87
#